data_AF-A0A957F0K5-F1
#
_entry.id   AF-A0A957F0K5-F1
#
_cell.length_a   1.000
_cell.length_b   1.000
_cell.length_c   1.000
_cell.angle_alpha   90.00
_cell.angle_beta   90.00
_cell.angle_gamma   90.00
#
_symmetry.space_group_name_H-M   'P 1'
#
loop_
_entity.id
_entity.type
_entity.pdbx_description
1 polymer ?
#
loop_
_entity_poly.entity_id
_entity_poly.type
_entity_poly.pdbx_seq_one_letter_code
_entity_poly.pdbx_strand_id
1 'polypeptide(L)'
;TPTQIRIVATVTPVVPPTPEQAFPAGQGLFTFYNPTGHDLVVDVSGPTFVSTVIPPNNREEFYLAAGSYLYMTHTPGGHGLDPTKGVFDLGEGQLIEKDYYSDYEWQQ
;
A
#
# COMPACT_ATOMS: atom_id res chain seq x y z
N THR A 1 11.45 61.92 23.72
CA THR A 1 10.33 61.10 23.20
C THR A 1 10.78 59.66 23.17
N PRO A 2 10.21 58.72 23.96
CA PRO A 2 10.60 57.32 23.87
C PRO A 2 9.81 56.62 22.74
N THR A 3 10.53 55.96 21.84
CA THR A 3 9.99 55.17 20.72
C THR A 3 9.37 53.89 21.25
N GLN A 4 8.09 53.68 20.97
CA GLN A 4 7.36 52.47 21.35
C GLN A 4 7.65 51.34 20.35
N ILE A 5 8.29 50.27 20.80
CA ILE A 5 8.55 49.07 19.98
C ILE A 5 7.25 48.26 19.92
N ARG A 6 6.64 48.19 18.73
CA ARG A 6 5.46 47.35 18.47
C ARG A 6 5.93 45.93 18.17
N ILE A 7 5.67 45.01 19.09
CA ILE A 7 5.90 43.58 18.89
C ILE A 7 4.74 43.06 18.04
N VAL A 8 5.04 42.61 16.81
CA VAL A 8 4.07 41.93 15.95
C VAL A 8 4.18 40.44 16.24
N ALA A 9 3.16 39.87 16.89
CA ALA A 9 3.07 38.43 17.10
C ALA A 9 2.82 37.74 15.76
N THR A 10 3.77 36.91 15.32
CA THR A 10 3.59 36.02 14.17
C THR A 10 2.69 34.86 14.57
N VAL A 11 1.44 34.87 14.11
CA VAL A 11 0.57 33.69 14.16
C VAL A 11 1.08 32.64 13.17
N THR A 12 1.55 31.51 13.68
CA THR A 12 1.91 30.35 12.86
C THR A 12 0.64 29.78 12.24
N PRO A 13 0.59 29.54 10.92
CA PRO A 13 -0.55 28.87 10.30
C PRO A 13 -0.66 27.46 10.88
N VAL A 14 -1.82 27.14 11.47
CA VAL A 14 -2.15 25.76 11.86
C VAL A 14 -2.41 24.99 10.58
N VAL A 15 -1.50 24.11 10.21
CA VAL A 15 -1.70 23.17 9.09
C VAL A 15 -2.81 22.21 9.50
N PRO A 16 -3.87 22.02 8.69
CA PRO A 16 -4.89 21.01 8.98
C PRO A 16 -4.22 19.63 9.14
N PRO A 17 -4.67 18.78 10.08
CA PRO A 17 -4.18 17.42 10.12
C PRO A 17 -4.46 16.75 8.76
N THR A 18 -3.46 16.05 8.23
CA THR A 18 -3.65 15.18 7.07
C THR A 18 -4.82 14.24 7.36
N PRO A 19 -5.81 14.08 6.45
CA PRO A 19 -6.90 13.15 6.68
C PRO A 19 -6.36 11.77 7.02
N GLU A 20 -6.77 11.24 8.17
CA GLU A 20 -6.50 9.85 8.52
C GLU A 20 -7.22 8.96 7.49
N GLN A 21 -6.49 8.01 6.91
CA GLN A 21 -7.04 7.13 5.90
C GLN A 21 -8.17 6.31 6.52
N ALA A 22 -9.39 6.50 6.02
CA ALA A 22 -10.55 5.80 6.54
C ALA A 22 -10.63 4.38 5.94
N PHE A 23 -10.61 3.36 6.80
CA PHE A 23 -10.82 1.97 6.39
C PHE A 23 -12.31 1.60 6.56
N PRO A 24 -12.89 0.82 5.64
CA PRO A 24 -14.18 0.18 5.90
C PRO A 24 -14.12 -0.69 7.17
N ALA A 25 -15.21 -0.74 7.92
CA ALA A 25 -15.27 -1.52 9.16
C ALA A 25 -14.92 -3.00 8.93
N GLY A 26 -14.10 -3.57 9.82
CA GLY A 26 -13.62 -4.96 9.73
C GLY A 26 -12.59 -5.22 8.63
N GLN A 27 -12.10 -4.19 7.93
CA GLN A 27 -11.15 -4.32 6.83
C GLN A 27 -9.83 -3.63 7.14
N GLY A 28 -8.74 -4.16 6.57
CA GLY A 28 -7.48 -3.47 6.40
C GLY A 28 -7.25 -3.12 4.92
N LEU A 29 -6.15 -2.44 4.63
CA LEU A 29 -5.68 -2.20 3.27
C LEU A 29 -4.41 -2.99 2.99
N PHE A 30 -4.44 -3.78 1.93
CA PHE A 30 -3.25 -4.28 1.28
C PHE A 30 -2.98 -3.45 0.02
N THR A 31 -1.78 -2.93 -0.12
CA THR A 31 -1.39 -2.11 -1.27
C THR A 31 -0.24 -2.78 -1.99
N PHE A 32 -0.38 -2.95 -3.31
CA PHE A 32 0.67 -3.56 -4.13
C PHE A 32 1.17 -2.59 -5.20
N TYR A 33 2.48 -2.34 -5.24
CA TYR A 33 3.13 -1.55 -6.28
C TYR A 33 3.86 -2.44 -7.29
N ASN A 34 3.72 -2.14 -8.58
CA ASN A 34 4.40 -2.85 -9.66
C ASN A 34 5.59 -2.04 -10.23
N PRO A 35 6.84 -2.31 -9.81
CA PRO A 35 8.04 -1.66 -10.36
C PRO A 35 8.63 -2.35 -11.61
N THR A 36 8.02 -3.42 -12.12
CA THR A 36 8.75 -4.41 -12.96
C THR A 36 8.84 -4.07 -14.45
N GLY A 37 8.21 -2.98 -14.91
CA GLY A 37 8.16 -2.66 -16.35
C GLY A 37 7.22 -3.56 -17.17
N HIS A 38 6.61 -4.58 -16.55
CA HIS A 38 5.64 -5.50 -17.15
C HIS A 38 4.28 -5.39 -16.46
N ASP A 39 3.19 -5.76 -17.14
CA ASP A 39 1.92 -5.98 -16.45
C ASP A 39 2.06 -7.16 -15.48
N LEU A 40 1.57 -7.01 -14.26
CA LEU A 40 1.52 -8.07 -13.27
C LEU A 40 0.08 -8.41 -12.91
N VAL A 41 -0.27 -9.67 -12.95
CA VAL A 41 -1.43 -10.19 -12.21
C VAL A 41 -1.00 -10.36 -10.76
N VAL A 42 -1.80 -9.84 -9.84
CA VAL A 42 -1.68 -10.07 -8.41
C VAL A 42 -2.91 -10.83 -7.94
N ASP A 43 -2.70 -12.10 -7.60
CA ASP A 43 -3.70 -12.94 -6.97
C ASP A 43 -3.54 -12.85 -5.46
N VAL A 44 -4.59 -12.46 -4.74
CA VAL A 44 -4.61 -12.42 -3.28
C VAL A 44 -5.67 -13.42 -2.80
N SER A 45 -5.24 -14.37 -1.98
CA SER A 45 -6.04 -15.51 -1.53
C SER A 45 -5.99 -15.63 0.00
N GLY A 46 -7.15 -15.86 0.62
CA GLY A 46 -7.31 -15.95 2.06
C GLY A 46 -8.80 -16.09 2.41
N PRO A 47 -9.33 -15.37 3.41
CA PRO A 47 -10.77 -15.26 3.66
C PRO A 47 -11.57 -14.82 2.42
N THR A 48 -10.95 -14.02 1.56
CA THR A 48 -11.47 -13.58 0.26
C THR A 48 -10.46 -13.88 -0.84
N PHE A 49 -10.94 -13.98 -2.08
CA PHE A 49 -10.08 -14.11 -3.27
C PHE A 49 -10.31 -12.92 -4.20
N VAL A 50 -9.22 -12.28 -4.62
CA VAL A 50 -9.21 -11.21 -5.61
C VAL A 50 -8.03 -11.42 -6.56
N SER A 51 -8.21 -11.04 -7.82
CA SER A 51 -7.18 -11.12 -8.87
C SER A 51 -7.27 -9.88 -9.73
N THR A 52 -6.17 -9.13 -9.81
CA THR A 52 -6.14 -7.85 -10.54
C THR A 52 -4.87 -7.73 -11.36
N VAL A 53 -4.99 -7.20 -12.58
CA VAL A 53 -3.85 -6.79 -13.40
C VAL A 53 -3.43 -5.38 -13.00
N ILE A 54 -2.18 -5.23 -12.59
CA ILE A 54 -1.55 -3.97 -12.21
C ILE A 54 -0.53 -3.61 -13.29
N PRO A 55 -0.74 -2.53 -14.06
CA PRO A 55 0.22 -2.10 -15.08
C PRO A 55 1.57 -1.65 -14.50
N PRO A 56 2.62 -1.55 -15.33
CA PRO A 56 3.92 -1.06 -14.90
C PRO A 56 3.82 0.31 -14.21
N ASN A 57 4.57 0.48 -13.12
CA ASN A 57 4.65 1.69 -12.31
C ASN A 57 3.32 2.16 -11.73
N ASN A 58 2.32 1.28 -11.64
CA ASN A 58 1.05 1.55 -10.98
C ASN A 58 0.96 0.82 -9.64
N ARG A 59 0.01 1.29 -8.83
CA ARG A 59 -0.30 0.79 -7.50
C ARG A 59 -1.77 0.42 -7.47
N GLU A 60 -2.07 -0.70 -6.81
CA GLU A 60 -3.45 -1.14 -6.58
C GLU A 60 -3.72 -1.26 -5.08
N GLU A 61 -4.94 -0.90 -4.69
CA GLU A 61 -5.43 -0.94 -3.32
C GLU A 61 -6.47 -2.04 -3.16
N PHE A 62 -6.24 -2.95 -2.21
CA PHE A 62 -7.13 -4.05 -1.89
C PHE A 62 -7.66 -3.87 -0.46
N TYR A 63 -8.92 -3.47 -0.35
CA TYR A 63 -9.63 -3.48 0.93
C TYR A 63 -10.07 -4.90 1.25
N LEU A 64 -9.46 -5.48 2.27
CA LEU A 64 -9.58 -6.91 2.60
C LEU A 64 -10.05 -7.06 4.04
N ALA A 65 -10.88 -8.06 4.30
CA ALA A 65 -11.26 -8.39 5.67
C ALA A 65 -10.02 -8.78 6.49
N ALA A 66 -10.07 -8.58 7.81
CA ALA A 66 -8.97 -9.01 8.67
C ALA A 66 -8.75 -10.54 8.57
N GLY A 67 -7.49 -10.97 8.45
CA GLY A 67 -7.12 -12.38 8.35
C GLY A 67 -5.74 -12.62 7.73
N SER A 68 -5.42 -13.89 7.53
CA SER A 68 -4.17 -14.35 6.91
C SER A 68 -4.34 -14.53 5.40
N TYR A 69 -3.41 -13.98 4.63
CA TYR A 69 -3.44 -13.99 3.17
C TYR A 69 -2.13 -14.52 2.59
N LEU A 70 -2.25 -15.16 1.42
CA LEU A 70 -1.18 -15.44 0.48
C LEU A 70 -1.42 -14.58 -0.75
N TYR A 71 -0.41 -13.84 -1.18
CA TYR A 71 -0.39 -13.23 -2.51
C TYR A 71 0.56 -13.97 -3.43
N MET A 72 0.23 -13.98 -4.71
CA MET A 72 1.09 -14.47 -5.79
C MET A 72 1.08 -13.44 -6.92
N THR A 73 2.23 -13.22 -7.54
CA THR A 73 2.33 -12.40 -8.75
C THR A 73 2.86 -13.20 -9.91
N HIS A 74 2.38 -12.87 -11.10
CA HIS A 74 2.88 -13.42 -12.35
C HIS A 74 2.53 -12.46 -13.49
N THR A 75 3.22 -12.56 -14.62
CA THR A 75 2.75 -11.84 -15.83
C THR A 75 1.48 -12.52 -16.36
N PRO A 76 0.55 -11.80 -17.03
CA PRO A 76 -0.67 -12.39 -17.58
C PRO A 76 -0.43 -13.58 -18.53
N GLY A 77 0.72 -13.57 -19.22
CA GLY A 77 1.13 -14.65 -20.12
C GLY A 77 2.01 -15.73 -19.47
N GLY A 78 2.37 -15.60 -18.19
CA GLY A 78 3.25 -16.54 -17.49
C GLY A 78 4.71 -16.58 -17.98
N HIS A 79 5.15 -15.54 -18.70
CA HIS A 79 6.50 -15.44 -19.27
C HIS A 79 7.14 -14.08 -18.93
N GLY A 80 8.47 -14.03 -18.86
CA GLY A 80 9.24 -12.79 -18.76
C GLY A 80 9.69 -12.40 -17.35
N LEU A 81 8.94 -12.77 -16.32
CA LEU A 81 9.30 -12.61 -14.92
C LEU A 81 8.97 -13.88 -14.14
N ASP A 82 9.80 -14.22 -13.17
CA ASP A 82 9.50 -15.33 -12.26
C ASP A 82 8.33 -14.97 -11.36
N PRO A 83 7.40 -15.89 -11.09
CA PRO A 83 6.31 -15.61 -10.18
C PRO A 83 6.84 -15.42 -8.76
N THR A 84 6.36 -14.39 -8.06
CA THR A 84 6.66 -14.19 -6.65
C THR A 84 5.46 -14.51 -5.79
N LYS A 85 5.69 -14.88 -4.54
CA LYS A 85 4.62 -15.12 -3.58
C LYS A 85 5.08 -14.70 -2.19
N GLY A 86 4.13 -14.26 -1.38
CA GLY A 86 4.36 -13.89 0.00
C GLY A 86 3.12 -14.12 0.84
N VAL A 87 3.31 -14.21 2.15
CA VAL A 87 2.22 -14.35 3.12
C VAL A 87 2.21 -13.13 4.03
N PHE A 88 1.02 -12.74 4.49
CA PHE A 88 0.86 -11.66 5.46
C PHE A 88 -0.41 -11.84 6.28
N ASP A 89 -0.38 -11.34 7.51
CA ASP A 89 -1.56 -11.19 8.36
C ASP A 89 -2.01 -9.73 8.33
N LEU A 90 -3.29 -9.50 8.05
CA LEU A 90 -3.90 -8.18 7.97
C LEU A 90 -4.93 -8.00 9.08
N GLY A 91 -4.72 -7.01 9.96
CA GLY A 91 -5.69 -6.59 10.96
C GLY A 91 -6.68 -5.54 10.45
N GLU A 92 -7.76 -5.32 11.20
CA GLU A 92 -8.68 -4.20 10.96
C GLU A 92 -7.95 -2.86 11.12
N GLY A 93 -8.13 -1.95 10.16
CA GLY A 93 -7.46 -0.65 10.14
C GLY A 93 -5.96 -0.71 9.86
N GLN A 94 -5.41 -1.90 9.59
CA GLN A 94 -4.00 -2.06 9.27
C GLN A 94 -3.76 -1.77 7.78
N LEU A 95 -2.62 -1.15 7.49
CA LEU A 95 -2.09 -0.98 6.14
C LEU A 95 -0.84 -1.84 5.97
N ILE A 96 -0.80 -2.62 4.90
CA ILE A 96 0.38 -3.39 4.47
C ILE A 96 0.72 -2.99 3.05
N GLU A 97 1.98 -2.62 2.82
CA GLU A 97 2.51 -2.34 1.49
C GLU A 97 3.48 -3.43 1.06
N LYS A 98 3.32 -3.88 -0.18
CA LYS A 98 4.25 -4.79 -0.85
C LYS A 98 4.49 -4.33 -2.28
N ASP A 99 5.53 -4.87 -2.86
CA ASP A 99 5.83 -4.81 -4.28
C ASP A 99 6.37 -6.17 -4.75
N TYR A 100 6.71 -6.25 -6.03
CA TYR A 100 7.25 -7.47 -6.63
C TYR A 100 8.53 -7.98 -5.95
N TYR A 101 9.36 -7.08 -5.39
CA TYR A 101 10.66 -7.42 -4.81
C TYR A 101 10.62 -7.65 -3.29
N SER A 102 9.50 -7.35 -2.64
CA SER A 102 9.36 -7.35 -1.18
C SER A 102 9.63 -8.70 -0.51
N ASP A 103 9.48 -9.81 -1.23
CA ASP A 103 9.67 -11.17 -0.71
C ASP A 103 10.77 -11.95 -1.49
N TYR A 104 11.59 -11.27 -2.29
CA TYR A 104 12.73 -11.88 -3.00
C TYR A 104 13.89 -12.25 -2.07
N GLU A 105 14.01 -11.63 -0.89
CA GLU A 105 15.15 -11.84 0.02
C GLU A 105 15.15 -13.20 0.73
N TRP A 106 14.08 -14.00 0.62
CA TRP A 106 13.95 -15.31 1.28
C TRP A 106 14.24 -16.52 0.38
N GLN A 107 14.76 -16.31 -0.84
CA GLN A 107 15.03 -17.39 -1.81
C GLN A 107 16.54 -17.72 -2.02
N GLN A 108 17.43 -17.30 -1.11
CA GLN A 108 18.83 -17.78 -1.06
C GLN A 108 19.02 -18.88 -0.03
#